data_AF-A0A1G1W4T1-F1
#
_entry.id   AF-A0A1G1W4T1-F1
#
_cell.length_a   1.000
_cell.length_b   1.000
_cell.length_c   1.000
_cell.angle_alpha   90.00
_cell.angle_beta   90.00
_cell.angle_gamma   90.00
#
_symmetry.space_group_name_H-M   'P 1'
#
loop_
_entity.id
_entity.type
_entity.pdbx_description
1 polymer ?
#
loop_
_entity_poly.entity_id
_entity_poly.type
_entity_poly.pdbx_seq_one_letter_code
_entity_poly.pdbx_strand_id
1 'polypeptide(L)'
;MKRKPRGFELSQKPASVKILQWTYLAAFLSIVATATIIHNTERPFLDILRIPTFFRLAEPYVGFSYKASLTIYHFTFAYFLLLILVDAVCLFWYSNKFLKQLSLLSSYIGFFLIGFILLYFLYSSFLIGFADRQAAVSALIFFLLSLTFFVLDLITFFVEEEGIYHSR
;
A
#
# COMPACT_ATOMS: atom_id res chain seq x y z
N MET A 1 38.97 32.15 25.55
CA MET A 1 38.00 31.80 24.49
C MET A 1 37.29 30.49 24.85
N LYS A 2 36.08 30.53 25.40
CA LYS A 2 35.26 29.32 25.63
C LYS A 2 34.59 28.95 24.30
N ARG A 3 34.95 27.81 23.71
CA ARG A 3 34.22 27.24 22.57
C ARG A 3 32.81 26.87 23.05
N LYS A 4 31.79 27.52 22.50
CA LYS A 4 30.39 27.13 22.68
C LYS A 4 30.25 25.69 22.15
N PRO A 5 29.74 24.73 22.93
CA PRO A 5 29.45 23.41 22.38
C PRO A 5 28.38 23.60 21.30
N ARG A 6 28.68 23.16 20.06
CA ARG A 6 27.66 22.98 19.04
C ARG A 6 26.75 21.87 19.56
N GLY A 7 25.68 22.25 20.23
CA GLY A 7 24.56 21.35 20.44
C GLY A 7 24.19 20.80 19.07
N PHE A 8 24.17 19.48 18.94
CA PHE A 8 23.46 18.82 17.86
C PHE A 8 22.01 19.32 17.94
N GLU A 9 21.66 20.35 17.18
CA GLU A 9 20.27 20.63 16.87
C GLU A 9 19.79 19.42 16.07
N LEU A 10 19.17 18.48 16.78
CA LEU A 10 18.30 17.49 16.18
C LEU A 10 17.23 18.29 15.45
N SER A 11 17.47 18.55 14.16
CA SER A 11 16.46 19.10 13.24
C SER A 11 15.19 18.30 13.48
N GLN A 12 14.20 18.95 14.11
CA GLN A 12 13.01 18.25 14.57
C GLN A 12 12.28 17.74 13.34
N LYS A 13 12.03 16.43 13.28
CA LYS A 13 11.24 15.83 12.18
C LYS A 13 9.89 16.56 12.09
N PRO A 14 9.44 16.93 10.88
CA PRO A 14 8.11 17.52 10.68
C PRO A 14 7.01 16.64 11.29
N ALA A 15 5.92 17.27 11.73
CA ALA A 15 4.80 16.54 12.31
C ALA A 15 4.20 15.51 11.32
N SER A 16 4.13 15.86 10.03
CA SER A 16 3.69 14.97 8.95
C SER A 16 4.50 13.67 8.89
N VAL A 17 5.83 13.76 8.94
CA VAL A 17 6.73 12.60 8.96
C VAL A 17 6.47 11.73 10.19
N LYS A 18 6.31 12.32 11.38
CA LYS A 18 6.01 11.56 12.60
C LYS A 18 4.68 10.84 12.52
N ILE A 19 3.64 11.47 11.95
CA ILE A 19 2.33 10.85 11.76
C ILE A 19 2.47 9.66 10.80
N LEU A 20 3.11 9.87 9.64
CA LEU A 20 3.32 8.80 8.66
C LEU A 20 4.13 7.63 9.22
N GLN A 21 5.17 7.88 10.04
CA GLN A 21 5.91 6.81 10.71
C GLN A 21 5.00 5.86 11.48
N TRP A 22 4.11 6.41 12.30
CA TRP A 22 3.19 5.61 13.11
C TRP A 22 2.09 4.97 12.25
N THR A 23 1.61 5.67 11.22
CA THR A 23 0.64 5.12 10.27
C THR A 23 1.20 3.89 9.54
N TYR A 24 2.42 3.96 9.01
CA TYR A 24 3.06 2.84 8.31
C TYR A 24 3.40 1.69 9.25
N LEU A 25 3.88 1.98 10.47
CA LEU A 25 4.11 0.94 11.46
C LEU A 25 2.81 0.22 11.83
N ALA A 26 1.73 0.96 12.10
CA ALA A 26 0.43 0.40 12.41
C ALA A 26 -0.15 -0.40 11.23
N ALA A 27 -0.02 0.12 10.00
CA ALA A 27 -0.45 -0.57 8.78
C ALA A 27 0.31 -1.88 8.59
N PHE A 28 1.63 -1.86 8.69
CA PHE A 28 2.46 -3.06 8.58
C PHE A 28 2.07 -4.13 9.61
N LEU A 29 1.98 -3.74 10.89
CA LEU A 29 1.58 -4.66 11.96
C LEU A 29 0.16 -5.21 11.74
N SER A 30 -0.77 -4.36 11.31
CA SER A 30 -2.15 -4.77 11.04
C SER A 30 -2.25 -5.74 9.87
N ILE A 31 -1.50 -5.52 8.79
CA ILE A 31 -1.47 -6.41 7.62
C ILE A 31 -0.90 -7.76 8.02
N VAL A 32 0.24 -7.79 8.73
CA VAL A 32 0.87 -9.04 9.18
C VAL A 32 -0.04 -9.80 10.15
N ALA A 33 -0.64 -9.12 11.12
CA ALA A 33 -1.58 -9.72 12.07
C ALA A 33 -2.82 -10.28 11.34
N THR A 34 -3.40 -9.50 10.43
CA THR A 34 -4.56 -9.91 9.64
C THR A 34 -4.23 -11.12 8.76
N ALA A 35 -3.09 -11.11 8.07
CA ALA A 35 -2.62 -12.24 7.27
C ALA A 35 -2.47 -13.50 8.15
N THR A 36 -1.90 -13.37 9.34
CA THR A 36 -1.72 -14.46 10.30
C THR A 36 -3.07 -15.01 10.78
N ILE A 37 -4.00 -14.14 11.17
CA ILE A 37 -5.35 -14.53 11.61
C ILE A 37 -6.09 -15.26 10.48
N ILE A 38 -6.04 -14.70 9.27
CA ILE A 38 -6.68 -15.27 8.08
C ILE A 38 -6.12 -16.67 7.77
N HIS A 39 -4.81 -16.88 7.86
CA HIS A 39 -4.21 -18.18 7.56
C HIS A 39 -4.44 -19.22 8.67
N ASN A 40 -4.52 -18.79 9.94
CA ASN A 40 -4.67 -19.71 11.08
C ASN A 40 -6.13 -19.97 11.50
N THR A 41 -7.11 -19.25 10.93
CA THR A 41 -8.51 -19.35 11.33
C THR A 41 -9.39 -19.77 10.16
N GLU A 42 -9.94 -20.98 10.19
CA GLU A 42 -10.91 -21.48 9.19
C GLU A 42 -12.32 -20.95 9.50
N ARG A 43 -12.64 -19.75 9.00
CA ARG A 43 -13.99 -19.15 9.10
C ARG A 43 -14.49 -18.75 7.71
N PRO A 44 -15.74 -19.06 7.33
CA PRO A 44 -16.29 -18.76 6.01
C PRO A 44 -16.24 -17.27 5.62
N PHE A 45 -16.35 -16.37 6.61
CA PHE A 45 -16.22 -14.94 6.38
C PHE A 45 -14.80 -14.52 5.99
N LEU A 46 -13.78 -15.18 6.54
CA LEU A 46 -12.37 -14.90 6.23
C LEU A 46 -11.96 -15.47 4.87
N ASP A 47 -12.68 -16.46 4.36
CA ASP A 47 -12.43 -17.02 3.02
C ASP A 47 -12.63 -15.99 1.90
N ILE A 48 -13.51 -15.00 2.11
CA ILE A 48 -13.70 -13.85 1.19
C ILE A 48 -12.43 -13.01 1.06
N LEU A 49 -11.59 -12.99 2.10
CA LEU A 49 -10.33 -12.23 2.15
C LEU A 49 -9.10 -13.08 1.79
N ARG A 50 -9.21 -14.43 1.81
CA ARG A 50 -8.08 -15.34 1.50
C ARG A 50 -7.71 -15.33 0.03
N ILE A 51 -8.70 -15.52 -0.84
CA ILE A 51 -8.51 -15.53 -2.28
C ILE A 51 -9.66 -14.73 -2.88
N PRO A 52 -9.38 -13.72 -3.71
CA PRO A 52 -10.45 -12.94 -4.34
C PRO A 52 -11.21 -13.84 -5.33
N THR A 53 -12.29 -14.47 -4.86
CA THR A 53 -13.11 -15.42 -5.63
C THR A 53 -13.75 -14.76 -6.84
N PHE A 54 -13.93 -13.43 -6.78
CA PHE A 54 -14.42 -12.65 -7.90
C PHE A 54 -13.52 -12.72 -9.13
N PHE A 55 -12.22 -13.03 -9.05
CA PHE A 55 -11.37 -13.16 -10.24
C PHE A 55 -11.88 -14.22 -11.21
N ARG A 56 -12.40 -15.34 -10.68
CA ARG A 56 -12.95 -16.42 -11.51
C ARG A 56 -14.28 -16.02 -12.16
N LEU A 57 -15.07 -15.21 -11.46
CA LEU A 57 -16.33 -14.68 -11.98
C LEU A 57 -16.10 -13.52 -12.96
N ALA A 58 -15.00 -12.79 -12.80
CA ALA A 58 -14.60 -11.68 -13.65
C ALA A 58 -14.12 -12.17 -15.03
N GLU A 59 -13.42 -13.31 -15.08
CA GLU A 59 -12.79 -13.88 -16.28
C GLU A 59 -13.58 -13.70 -17.60
N PRO A 60 -14.87 -14.10 -17.70
CA PRO A 60 -15.65 -13.93 -18.93
C PRO A 60 -15.90 -12.47 -19.34
N TYR A 61 -15.77 -11.51 -18.42
CA TYR A 61 -16.07 -10.11 -18.63
C TYR A 61 -14.82 -9.22 -18.81
N VAL A 62 -13.70 -9.57 -18.17
CA VAL A 62 -12.43 -8.79 -18.25
C VAL A 62 -11.46 -9.31 -19.30
N GLY A 63 -11.66 -10.53 -19.81
CA GLY A 63 -10.78 -11.10 -20.85
C GLY A 63 -9.40 -11.53 -20.35
N PHE A 64 -9.14 -11.45 -19.04
CA PHE A 64 -7.97 -12.03 -18.40
C PHE A 64 -8.33 -13.37 -17.77
N SER A 65 -7.47 -14.38 -17.97
CA SER A 65 -7.67 -15.66 -17.29
C SER A 65 -7.58 -15.51 -15.77
N TYR A 66 -8.30 -16.37 -15.03
CA TYR A 66 -8.21 -16.43 -13.58
C TYR A 66 -6.75 -16.51 -13.08
N LYS A 67 -5.93 -17.36 -13.71
CA LYS A 67 -4.52 -17.56 -13.34
C LYS A 67 -3.69 -16.28 -13.54
N ALA A 68 -3.90 -15.57 -14.64
CA ALA A 68 -3.20 -14.31 -14.91
C ALA A 68 -3.59 -13.23 -13.90
N SER A 69 -4.90 -13.06 -13.65
CA SER A 69 -5.44 -12.10 -12.68
C SER A 69 -4.89 -12.36 -11.27
N LEU A 70 -4.87 -13.64 -10.86
CA LEU A 70 -4.34 -14.05 -9.56
C LEU A 70 -2.82 -13.82 -9.47
N THR A 71 -2.07 -14.01 -10.55
CA THR A 71 -0.62 -13.76 -10.58
C THR A 71 -0.33 -12.27 -10.42
N ILE A 72 -1.03 -11.42 -11.18
CA ILE A 72 -0.91 -9.96 -11.10
C ILE A 72 -1.25 -9.49 -9.69
N TYR A 73 -2.33 -10.01 -9.10
CA TYR A 73 -2.70 -9.71 -7.71
C TYR A 73 -1.58 -10.01 -6.72
N HIS A 74 -1.03 -11.24 -6.73
CA HIS A 74 0.03 -11.61 -5.80
C HIS A 74 1.30 -10.80 -6.01
N PHE A 75 1.67 -10.54 -7.26
CA PHE A 75 2.83 -9.71 -7.58
C PHE A 75 2.66 -8.29 -7.02
N THR A 76 1.51 -7.66 -7.26
CA THR A 76 1.25 -6.32 -6.75
C THR A 76 1.11 -6.29 -5.23
N PHE A 77 0.52 -7.31 -4.63
CA PHE A 77 0.46 -7.41 -3.17
C PHE A 77 1.85 -7.54 -2.53
N ALA A 78 2.72 -8.37 -3.11
CA ALA A 78 4.11 -8.50 -2.65
C ALA A 78 4.88 -7.19 -2.84
N TYR A 79 4.70 -6.54 -4.00
CA TYR A 79 5.28 -5.22 -4.26
C TYR A 79 4.80 -4.17 -3.25
N PHE A 80 3.52 -4.18 -2.93
CA PHE A 80 2.92 -3.28 -1.95
C PHE A 80 3.50 -3.46 -0.54
N LEU A 81 3.72 -4.70 -0.10
CA LEU A 81 4.41 -4.98 1.17
C LEU A 81 5.84 -4.43 1.17
N LEU A 82 6.55 -4.56 0.04
CA LEU A 82 7.88 -3.99 -0.12
C LEU A 82 7.85 -2.46 -0.03
N LEU A 83 6.87 -1.82 -0.69
CA LEU A 83 6.68 -0.37 -0.65
C LEU A 83 6.44 0.13 0.78
N ILE A 84 5.51 -0.49 1.52
CA ILE A 84 5.28 -0.16 2.94
C ILE A 84 6.57 -0.28 3.75
N LEU A 85 7.36 -1.32 3.52
CA LEU A 85 8.61 -1.54 4.25
C LEU A 85 9.64 -0.45 3.92
N VAL A 86 9.79 -0.11 2.64
CA VAL A 86 10.71 0.95 2.18
C VAL A 86 10.31 2.29 2.78
N ASP A 87 9.04 2.67 2.70
CA ASP A 87 8.51 3.92 3.24
C ASP A 87 8.68 3.98 4.75
N ALA A 88 8.34 2.90 5.47
CA ALA A 88 8.53 2.83 6.91
C ALA A 88 10.01 3.04 7.28
N VAL A 89 10.92 2.29 6.65
CA VAL A 89 12.37 2.42 6.88
C VAL A 89 12.86 3.83 6.54
N CYS A 90 12.40 4.40 5.42
CA CYS A 90 12.74 5.77 5.01
C CYS A 90 12.29 6.79 6.06
N LEU A 91 11.04 6.71 6.52
CA LEU A 91 10.50 7.61 7.53
C LEU A 91 11.24 7.48 8.87
N PHE A 92 11.60 6.27 9.31
CA PHE A 92 12.43 6.04 10.49
C PHE A 92 13.84 6.65 10.33
N TRP A 93 14.47 6.47 9.18
CA TRP A 93 15.77 7.05 8.83
C TRP A 93 15.67 8.28 7.90
N TYR A 94 14.77 9.20 8.25
CA TYR A 94 14.44 10.39 7.42
C TYR A 94 15.64 11.27 7.03
N SER A 95 16.78 11.20 7.70
CA SER A 95 17.98 11.95 7.32
C SER A 95 18.74 11.33 6.12
N ASN A 96 18.43 10.10 5.73
CA ASN A 96 19.15 9.37 4.69
C ASN A 96 18.62 9.68 3.29
N LYS A 97 19.42 10.37 2.48
CA LYS A 97 19.05 10.76 1.10
C LYS A 97 18.82 9.57 0.17
N PHE A 98 19.58 8.49 0.34
CA PHE A 98 19.42 7.28 -0.49
C PHE A 98 18.06 6.62 -0.25
N LEU A 99 17.66 6.50 1.02
CA LEU A 99 16.36 5.91 1.38
C LEU A 99 15.21 6.76 0.84
N LYS A 100 15.29 8.09 0.91
CA LYS A 100 14.29 8.97 0.30
C LYS A 100 14.17 8.78 -1.21
N GLN A 101 15.29 8.65 -1.92
CA GLN A 101 15.26 8.41 -3.37
C GLN A 101 14.67 7.04 -3.71
N LEU A 102 15.02 6.01 -2.94
CA LEU A 102 14.46 4.67 -3.11
C LEU A 102 12.96 4.65 -2.85
N SER A 103 12.51 5.36 -1.81
CA SER A 103 11.10 5.54 -1.44
C SER A 103 10.33 6.23 -2.56
N LEU A 104 10.78 7.42 -3.01
CA LEU A 104 10.15 8.13 -4.13
C LEU A 104 10.07 7.30 -5.42
N LEU A 105 11.13 6.58 -5.77
CA LEU A 105 11.12 5.70 -6.95
C LEU A 105 10.13 4.55 -6.78
N SER A 106 10.05 3.98 -5.57
CA SER A 106 9.11 2.92 -5.24
C SER A 106 7.68 3.44 -5.31
N SER A 107 7.36 4.56 -4.67
CA SER A 107 6.04 5.21 -4.79
C SER A 107 5.65 5.53 -6.23
N TYR A 108 6.60 6.02 -7.04
CA TYR A 108 6.32 6.30 -8.47
C TYR A 108 5.92 5.03 -9.23
N ILE A 109 6.63 3.92 -9.04
CA ILE A 109 6.27 2.63 -9.65
C ILE A 109 4.96 2.09 -9.05
N GLY A 110 4.77 2.25 -7.73
CA GLY A 110 3.58 1.89 -6.99
C GLY A 110 2.33 2.57 -7.50
N PHE A 111 2.41 3.84 -7.89
CA PHE A 111 1.30 4.58 -8.48
C PHE A 111 0.72 3.86 -9.70
N PHE A 112 1.55 3.39 -10.63
CA PHE A 112 1.07 2.67 -11.81
C PHE A 112 0.52 1.28 -11.47
N LEU A 113 1.23 0.53 -10.62
CA LEU A 113 0.83 -0.84 -10.26
C LEU A 113 -0.47 -0.86 -9.46
N ILE A 114 -0.55 -0.07 -8.39
CA ILE A 114 -1.72 0.02 -7.52
C ILE A 114 -2.88 0.70 -8.27
N GLY A 115 -2.59 1.73 -9.07
CA GLY A 115 -3.58 2.39 -9.92
C GLY A 115 -4.22 1.44 -10.92
N PHE A 116 -3.45 0.58 -11.57
CA PHE A 116 -3.99 -0.42 -12.49
C PHE A 116 -4.89 -1.44 -11.76
N ILE A 117 -4.48 -1.90 -10.58
CA ILE A 117 -5.27 -2.84 -9.79
C ILE A 117 -6.57 -2.22 -9.26
N LEU A 118 -6.53 -0.94 -8.90
CA LEU A 118 -7.72 -0.19 -8.50
C LEU A 118 -8.75 -0.16 -9.62
N LEU A 119 -8.32 0.17 -10.84
CA LEU A 119 -9.20 0.16 -12.01
C LEU A 119 -9.74 -1.24 -12.27
N TYR A 120 -8.90 -2.27 -12.16
CA TYR A 120 -9.34 -3.65 -12.32
C TYR A 120 -10.42 -4.06 -11.31
N PHE A 121 -10.24 -3.74 -10.01
CA PHE A 121 -11.22 -4.06 -8.97
C PHE A 121 -12.52 -3.27 -9.14
N LEU A 122 -12.42 -1.98 -9.46
CA LEU A 122 -13.58 -1.14 -9.72
C LEU A 122 -14.38 -1.69 -10.91
N TYR A 123 -13.70 -1.96 -12.02
CA TYR A 123 -14.31 -2.51 -13.22
C TYR A 123 -14.95 -3.88 -12.97
N SER A 124 -14.27 -4.77 -12.23
CA SER A 124 -14.80 -6.08 -11.83
C SER A 124 -16.06 -5.95 -10.96
N SER A 125 -16.08 -4.99 -10.02
CA SER A 125 -17.23 -4.77 -9.14
C SER A 125 -18.49 -4.35 -9.90
N PHE A 126 -18.34 -3.51 -10.94
CA PHE A 126 -19.47 -3.07 -11.76
C PHE A 126 -20.01 -4.18 -12.67
N LEU A 127 -19.14 -4.96 -13.29
CA LEU A 127 -19.55 -6.00 -14.24
C LEU A 127 -20.19 -7.21 -13.55
N ILE A 128 -19.59 -7.66 -12.45
CA ILE A 128 -20.05 -8.86 -11.72
C ILE A 128 -21.24 -8.52 -10.81
N GLY A 129 -21.46 -7.23 -10.50
CA GLY A 129 -22.56 -6.75 -9.65
C GLY A 129 -23.95 -7.22 -10.06
N PHE A 130 -24.16 -7.49 -11.35
CA PHE A 130 -25.43 -7.99 -11.88
C PHE A 130 -25.59 -9.52 -11.75
N ALA A 131 -24.49 -10.27 -11.62
CA ALA A 131 -24.49 -11.73 -11.62
C ALA A 131 -24.34 -12.31 -10.20
N ASP A 132 -23.48 -11.71 -9.36
CA ASP A 132 -23.21 -12.19 -8.01
C ASP A 132 -22.91 -11.02 -7.07
N ARG A 133 -23.86 -10.75 -6.17
CA ARG A 133 -23.77 -9.67 -5.19
C ARG A 133 -22.62 -9.88 -4.20
N GLN A 134 -22.33 -11.11 -3.80
CA GLN A 134 -21.27 -11.40 -2.84
C GLN A 134 -19.89 -11.18 -3.46
N ALA A 135 -19.70 -11.60 -4.72
CA ALA A 135 -18.47 -11.35 -5.46
C ALA A 135 -18.23 -9.86 -5.72
N ALA A 136 -19.28 -9.11 -6.06
CA ALA A 136 -19.20 -7.66 -6.24
C ALA A 136 -18.84 -6.93 -4.94
N VAL A 137 -19.41 -7.35 -3.80
CA VAL A 137 -19.04 -6.82 -2.48
C VAL A 137 -17.59 -7.13 -2.15
N SER A 138 -17.10 -8.34 -2.45
CA SER A 138 -15.69 -8.69 -2.29
C SER A 138 -14.79 -7.78 -3.14
N ALA A 139 -15.09 -7.61 -4.43
CA ALA A 139 -14.35 -6.72 -5.32
C ALA A 139 -14.33 -5.27 -4.81
N LEU A 140 -15.46 -4.78 -4.27
CA LEU A 140 -15.55 -3.46 -3.67
C LEU A 140 -14.69 -3.33 -2.40
N ILE A 141 -14.66 -4.34 -1.54
CA ILE A 141 -13.80 -4.35 -0.34
C ILE A 141 -12.32 -4.25 -0.77
N PHE A 142 -11.89 -5.06 -1.73
CA PHE A 142 -10.52 -5.01 -2.25
C PHE A 142 -10.20 -3.67 -2.92
N PHE A 143 -11.15 -3.09 -3.66
CA PHE A 143 -11.03 -1.73 -4.21
C PHE A 143 -10.81 -0.67 -3.11
N LEU A 144 -11.66 -0.66 -2.07
CA LEU A 144 -11.55 0.32 -0.97
C LEU A 144 -10.25 0.18 -0.17
N LEU A 145 -9.79 -1.06 0.05
CA LEU A 145 -8.51 -1.32 0.68
C LEU A 145 -7.36 -0.80 -0.19
N SER A 146 -7.32 -1.16 -1.47
CA SER A 146 -6.31 -0.64 -2.40
C SER A 146 -6.36 0.89 -2.51
N LEU A 147 -7.53 1.51 -2.40
CA LEU A 147 -7.69 2.96 -2.51
C LEU A 147 -7.11 3.66 -1.29
N THR A 148 -7.37 3.12 -0.11
CA THR A 148 -6.79 3.61 1.16
C THR A 148 -5.28 3.61 1.08
N PHE A 149 -4.70 2.53 0.57
CA PHE A 149 -3.26 2.38 0.41
C PHE A 149 -2.66 3.28 -0.67
N PHE A 150 -3.35 3.41 -1.80
CA PHE A 150 -2.94 4.33 -2.86
C PHE A 150 -2.91 5.79 -2.38
N VAL A 151 -3.92 6.21 -1.62
CA VAL A 151 -3.96 7.55 -1.03
C VAL A 151 -2.84 7.72 0.00
N LEU A 152 -2.57 6.71 0.81
CA LEU A 152 -1.46 6.75 1.79
C LEU A 152 -0.11 6.92 1.08
N ASP A 153 0.17 6.13 0.05
CA ASP A 153 1.40 6.23 -0.76
C ASP A 153 1.53 7.61 -1.42
N LEU A 154 0.44 8.13 -1.98
CA LEU A 154 0.40 9.46 -2.59
C LEU A 154 0.69 10.59 -1.58
N ILE A 155 0.16 10.49 -0.35
CA ILE A 155 0.48 11.44 0.73
C ILE A 155 1.97 11.34 1.09
N THR A 156 2.51 10.13 1.23
CA THR A 156 3.93 9.91 1.54
C THR A 156 4.84 10.50 0.47
N PHE A 157 4.52 10.26 -0.81
CA PHE A 157 5.25 10.80 -1.95
C PHE A 157 5.38 12.33 -1.85
N PHE A 158 4.27 13.04 -1.61
CA PHE A 158 4.31 14.51 -1.47
C PHE A 158 5.13 14.98 -0.27
N VAL A 159 4.99 14.34 0.89
CA VAL A 159 5.76 14.69 2.09
C VAL A 159 7.27 14.48 1.87
N GLU A 160 7.65 13.42 1.17
CA GLU A 160 9.05 13.13 0.88
C GLU A 160 9.64 14.06 -0.18
N GLU A 161 8.86 14.38 -1.23
CA GLU A 161 9.26 15.31 -2.28
C GLU A 161 9.54 16.70 -1.70
N GLU A 162 8.61 17.28 -0.93
CA GLU A 162 8.81 18.55 -0.20
C GLU A 162 10.06 18.49 0.70
N GLY A 163 10.24 17.36 1.39
CA GLY A 163 11.37 17.11 2.26
C GLY A 163 12.74 17.05 1.56
N ILE A 164 12.78 16.78 0.25
CA ILE A 164 14.00 16.85 -0.56
C ILE A 164 14.22 18.28 -1.06
N TYR A 165 13.17 18.94 -1.58
CA TYR A 165 13.28 20.29 -2.14
C TYR A 165 13.71 21.34 -1.11
N HIS A 166 13.32 21.19 0.17
CA HIS A 166 13.77 22.07 1.25
C HIS A 166 15.15 21.71 1.83
N SER A 167 15.80 20.65 1.34
CA SER A 167 17.13 20.20 1.80
C SER A 167 18.26 20.48 0.80
N ARG A 168 17.95 21.12 -0.34
CA ARG A 168 18.89 21.62 -1.34
C ARG A 168 19.05 23.13 -1.18
#